data_AF-A0A834M8Q3-F1
#
_entry.id   AF-A0A834M8Q3-F1
#
_cell.length_a   1.000
_cell.length_b   1.000
_cell.length_c   1.000
_cell.angle_alpha   90.00
_cell.angle_beta   90.00
_cell.angle_gamma   90.00
#
_symmetry.space_group_name_H-M   'P 1'
#
loop_
_entity.id
_entity.type
_entity.pdbx_description
1 polymer ?
#
loop_
_entity_poly.entity_id
_entity_poly.type
_entity_poly.pdbx_seq_one_letter_code
_entity_poly.pdbx_strand_id
1 'polypeptide(L)'
;MKTFIVLSAFVLAVVLGATTKSSWNSVHQACQAKPGVFVDDAIFEKLKRGEKVQLPANFGVHAHCMLEGFGIQNSQGAIQQSGVKKAVQESVSDASKVNQIVSACSVSKGTKEATALEIFKCFGQNKIDIGQF
;
A
#
# COMPACT_ATOMS: atom_id res chain seq x y z
N MET A 1 -52.46 28.15 -23.15
CA MET A 1 -51.83 27.94 -21.83
C MET A 1 -50.78 26.86 -22.00
N LYS A 2 -49.48 27.22 -21.95
CA LYS A 2 -48.36 26.36 -22.29
C LYS A 2 -47.78 25.76 -21.01
N THR A 3 -47.94 24.46 -20.83
CA THR A 3 -47.33 23.67 -19.75
C THR A 3 -45.85 23.48 -20.06
N PHE A 4 -44.98 24.04 -19.21
CA PHE A 4 -43.55 23.73 -19.22
C PHE A 4 -43.30 22.63 -18.19
N ILE A 5 -43.12 21.40 -18.67
CA ILE A 5 -42.65 20.28 -17.87
C ILE A 5 -41.13 20.38 -17.83
N VAL A 6 -40.59 20.81 -16.68
CA VAL A 6 -39.14 20.80 -16.41
C VAL A 6 -38.77 19.39 -15.99
N LEU A 7 -38.29 18.58 -16.95
CA LEU A 7 -37.68 17.29 -16.67
C LEU A 7 -36.30 17.54 -16.05
N SER A 8 -36.23 17.54 -14.72
CA SER A 8 -34.97 17.53 -13.97
C SER A 8 -34.33 16.15 -14.11
N ALA A 9 -33.27 16.06 -14.91
CA ALA A 9 -32.45 14.86 -15.04
C ALA A 9 -31.51 14.75 -13.83
N PHE A 10 -31.86 13.90 -12.87
CA PHE A 10 -30.92 13.43 -11.85
C PHE A 10 -29.84 12.59 -12.53
N VAL A 11 -28.65 13.17 -12.72
CA VAL A 11 -27.46 12.41 -13.08
C VAL A 11 -27.01 11.66 -11.84
N LEU A 12 -27.50 10.43 -11.68
CA LEU A 12 -26.92 9.45 -10.77
C LEU A 12 -25.51 9.13 -11.30
N ALA A 13 -24.50 9.80 -10.74
CA ALA A 13 -23.11 9.39 -10.91
C ALA A 13 -22.97 8.02 -10.23
N VAL A 14 -23.16 6.96 -11.00
CA VAL A 14 -22.81 5.61 -10.58
C VAL A 14 -21.29 5.58 -10.51
N VAL A 15 -20.75 5.81 -9.32
CA VAL A 15 -19.35 5.52 -9.02
C VAL A 15 -19.21 4.00 -9.08
N LEU A 16 -18.87 3.49 -10.26
CA LEU A 16 -18.44 2.12 -10.44
C LEU A 16 -17.17 1.94 -9.61
N GLY A 17 -17.34 1.39 -8.40
CA GLY A 17 -16.26 0.91 -7.56
C GLY A 17 -15.59 -0.28 -8.24
N ALA A 18 -14.79 -0.02 -9.26
CA ALA A 18 -13.84 -0.98 -9.76
C ALA A 18 -12.80 -1.18 -8.65
N THR A 19 -12.97 -2.25 -7.86
CA THR A 19 -11.94 -2.74 -6.95
C THR A 19 -10.84 -3.40 -7.76
N THR A 20 -10.21 -2.65 -8.66
CA THR A 20 -8.95 -3.07 -9.26
C THR A 20 -7.95 -3.18 -8.12
N LYS A 21 -7.47 -4.39 -7.85
CA LYS A 21 -6.33 -4.63 -6.97
C LYS A 21 -5.24 -3.64 -7.35
N SER A 22 -4.85 -2.77 -6.40
CA SER A 22 -3.73 -1.85 -6.63
C SER A 22 -2.49 -2.69 -6.95
N SER A 23 -1.99 -2.60 -8.18
CA SER A 23 -0.76 -3.29 -8.56
C SER A 23 0.44 -2.54 -8.00
N TRP A 24 1.52 -3.27 -7.69
CA TRP A 24 2.76 -2.67 -7.21
C TRP A 24 3.25 -1.52 -8.09
N ASN A 25 3.35 -1.75 -9.39
CA ASN A 25 3.83 -0.74 -10.34
C ASN A 25 2.96 0.52 -10.33
N SER A 26 1.64 0.38 -10.25
CA SER A 26 0.73 1.53 -10.21
C SER A 26 0.92 2.36 -8.94
N VAL A 27 1.03 1.70 -7.78
CA VAL A 27 1.23 2.39 -6.50
C VAL A 27 2.62 3.03 -6.47
N HIS A 28 3.64 2.31 -6.93
CA HIS A 28 5.01 2.79 -7.05
C HIS A 28 5.10 4.06 -7.91
N GLN A 29 4.54 4.03 -9.12
CA GLN A 29 4.50 5.20 -10.00
C GLN A 29 3.78 6.39 -9.37
N ALA A 30 2.65 6.14 -8.69
CA ALA A 30 1.93 7.18 -7.98
C ALA A 30 2.75 7.80 -6.84
N CYS A 31 3.57 7.00 -6.15
CA CYS A 31 4.49 7.47 -5.13
C CYS A 31 5.70 8.21 -5.72
N GLN A 32 6.27 7.71 -6.82
CA GLN A 32 7.38 8.37 -7.53
C GLN A 32 7.01 9.77 -8.03
N ALA A 33 5.75 10.00 -8.40
CA ALA A 33 5.28 11.30 -8.88
C ALA A 33 5.15 12.38 -7.79
N LYS A 34 5.21 12.02 -6.50
CA LYS A 34 5.04 12.97 -5.39
C LYS A 34 6.39 13.64 -5.03
N PRO A 35 6.46 14.98 -4.97
CA PRO A 35 7.64 15.68 -4.46
C PRO A 35 8.03 15.20 -3.06
N GLY A 36 9.32 14.94 -2.84
CA GLY A 36 9.85 14.44 -1.56
C GLY A 36 9.64 12.94 -1.30
N VAL A 37 8.90 12.23 -2.15
CA VAL A 37 8.65 10.78 -2.05
C VAL A 37 9.47 9.99 -3.07
N PHE A 38 9.92 10.63 -4.15
CA PHE A 38 10.72 10.00 -5.20
C PHE A 38 11.98 9.31 -4.66
N VAL A 39 12.22 8.06 -5.06
CA VAL A 39 13.44 7.29 -4.75
C VAL A 39 13.95 6.68 -6.04
N ASP A 40 15.25 6.79 -6.33
CA ASP A 40 15.82 6.22 -7.55
C ASP A 40 15.52 4.72 -7.68
N ASP A 41 14.95 4.30 -8.82
CA ASP A 41 14.59 2.91 -9.12
C ASP A 41 15.80 1.95 -8.98
N ALA A 42 17.02 2.45 -9.22
CA ALA A 42 18.25 1.67 -9.03
C ALA A 42 18.43 1.18 -7.58
N ILE A 43 17.87 1.87 -6.58
CA ILE A 43 17.88 1.43 -5.18
C ILE A 43 17.04 0.17 -5.03
N PHE A 44 15.83 0.14 -5.59
CA PHE A 44 14.93 -1.02 -5.50
C PHE A 44 15.50 -2.22 -6.25
N GLU A 45 16.10 -2.01 -7.43
CA GLU A 45 16.73 -3.08 -8.20
C GLU A 45 17.91 -3.71 -7.45
N LYS A 46 18.72 -2.92 -6.74
CA LYS A 46 19.77 -3.45 -5.86
C LYS A 46 19.19 -4.22 -4.67
N LEU A 47 18.12 -3.72 -4.05
CA LEU A 47 17.44 -4.41 -2.94
C LEU A 47 16.84 -5.75 -3.38
N LYS A 48 16.24 -5.83 -4.58
CA LYS A 48 15.73 -7.09 -5.17
C LYS A 48 16.83 -8.12 -5.37
N ARG A 49 18.04 -7.69 -5.71
CA ARG A 49 19.23 -8.56 -5.83
C ARG A 49 19.86 -8.92 -4.49
N GLY A 50 19.33 -8.42 -3.37
CA GLY A 50 19.88 -8.66 -2.03
C GLY A 50 21.18 -7.91 -1.75
N GLU A 51 21.49 -6.86 -2.52
CA GLU A 51 22.69 -6.04 -2.30
C GLU A 51 22.54 -5.17 -1.04
N LYS A 52 23.67 -4.87 -0.40
CA LYS A 52 23.70 -3.86 0.67
C LYS A 52 23.66 -2.47 0.05
N VAL A 53 22.59 -1.73 0.33
CA VAL A 53 22.37 -0.37 -0.20
C VAL A 53 22.24 0.62 0.95
N GLN A 54 22.89 1.77 0.84
CA GLN A 54 22.59 2.90 1.71
C GLN A 54 21.27 3.51 1.26
N LEU A 55 20.23 3.37 2.08
CA LEU A 55 18.92 3.90 1.78
C LEU A 55 18.94 5.44 1.85
N PRO A 56 18.34 6.15 0.88
CA PRO A 56 18.21 7.59 0.97
C PRO A 56 17.31 7.99 2.13
N ALA A 57 17.47 9.22 2.65
CA ALA A 57 16.75 9.69 3.83
C ALA A 57 15.22 9.63 3.67
N ASN A 58 14.71 9.79 2.45
CA ASN A 58 13.28 9.75 2.13
C ASN A 58 12.76 8.33 1.79
N PHE A 59 13.58 7.29 1.90
CA PHE A 59 13.14 5.92 1.61
C PHE A 59 11.96 5.48 2.48
N GLY A 60 11.96 5.86 3.76
CA GLY A 60 10.84 5.60 4.66
C GLY A 60 9.55 6.35 4.27
N VAL A 61 9.67 7.54 3.67
CA VAL A 61 8.53 8.31 3.15
C VAL A 61 7.92 7.60 1.95
N HIS A 62 8.77 7.08 1.05
CA HIS A 62 8.33 6.26 -0.07
C HIS A 62 7.64 4.97 0.40
N ALA A 63 8.25 4.26 1.34
CA ALA A 63 7.67 3.06 1.93
C ALA A 63 6.28 3.32 2.54
N HIS A 64 6.12 4.43 3.26
CA HIS A 64 4.82 4.80 3.81
C HIS A 64 3.79 5.07 2.71
N CYS A 65 4.16 5.80 1.66
CA CYS A 65 3.28 6.06 0.51
C CYS A 65 2.81 4.75 -0.15
N MET A 66 3.69 3.76 -0.29
CA MET A 66 3.34 2.45 -0.84
C MET A 66 2.28 1.75 0.02
N LEU A 67 2.50 1.65 1.33
CA LEU A 67 1.56 0.99 2.24
C LEU A 67 0.24 1.74 2.38
N GLU A 68 0.24 3.06 2.24
CA GLU A 68 -0.98 3.85 2.12
C GLU A 68 -1.75 3.48 0.85
N GLY A 69 -1.08 3.39 -0.30
CA GLY A 69 -1.71 3.00 -1.58
C GLY A 69 -2.27 1.56 -1.60
N PHE A 70 -1.75 0.67 -0.75
CA PHE A 70 -2.30 -0.67 -0.54
C PHE A 70 -3.35 -0.75 0.57
N GLY A 71 -3.61 0.35 1.29
CA GLY A 71 -4.52 0.38 2.43
C GLY A 71 -4.03 -0.44 3.63
N ILE A 72 -2.71 -0.62 3.77
CA ILE A 72 -2.04 -1.28 4.90
C ILE A 72 -1.73 -0.28 6.02
N GLN A 73 -1.46 0.97 5.67
CA GLN A 73 -1.43 2.09 6.60
C GLN A 73 -2.41 3.17 6.13
N ASN A 74 -2.88 4.03 7.04
CA ASN A 74 -3.55 5.28 6.66
C ASN A 74 -2.54 6.43 6.59
N SER A 75 -2.97 7.63 6.19
CA SER A 75 -2.10 8.81 6.02
C SER A 75 -1.40 9.29 7.32
N GLN A 76 -1.91 8.90 8.49
CA GLN A 76 -1.31 9.17 9.79
C GLN A 76 -0.32 8.07 10.23
N GLY A 77 -0.17 6.99 9.47
CA GLY A 77 0.71 5.87 9.78
C GLY A 77 0.07 4.76 10.62
N ALA A 78 -1.21 4.87 10.97
CA ALA A 78 -1.90 3.83 11.71
C ALA A 78 -2.11 2.60 10.82
N ILE A 79 -1.72 1.44 11.34
CA ILE A 79 -1.82 0.16 10.65
C ILE A 79 -3.28 -0.22 10.48
N GLN A 80 -3.66 -0.53 9.25
CA GLN A 80 -4.98 -1.02 8.87
C GLN A 80 -4.94 -2.55 8.87
N GLN A 81 -5.45 -3.15 9.96
CA GLN A 81 -5.45 -4.61 10.16
C GLN A 81 -6.08 -5.38 9.00
N SER A 82 -7.14 -4.83 8.40
CA SER A 82 -7.80 -5.41 7.21
C SER A 82 -6.86 -5.45 6.00
N GLY A 83 -6.06 -4.40 5.77
CA GLY A 83 -5.07 -4.34 4.70
C GLY A 83 -3.94 -5.34 4.89
N VAL A 84 -3.38 -5.42 6.11
CA VAL A 84 -2.36 -6.42 6.46
C VAL A 84 -2.89 -7.83 6.24
N LYS A 85 -4.09 -8.13 6.75
CA LYS A 85 -4.72 -9.44 6.60
C LYS A 85 -4.94 -9.81 5.15
N LYS A 86 -5.44 -8.89 4.33
CA LYS A 86 -5.63 -9.10 2.89
C LYS A 86 -4.31 -9.45 2.21
N ALA A 87 -3.26 -8.67 2.43
CA ALA A 87 -1.94 -8.93 1.86
C ALA A 87 -1.40 -10.33 2.24
N VAL A 88 -1.51 -10.70 3.51
CA VAL A 88 -1.04 -12.01 4.00
C VAL A 88 -1.85 -13.15 3.37
N GLN A 89 -3.18 -13.02 3.26
CA GLN A 89 -4.05 -14.05 2.70
C GLN A 89 -3.82 -14.27 1.19
N GLU A 90 -3.31 -13.27 0.47
CA GLU A 90 -2.92 -13.43 -0.93
C GLU A 90 -1.69 -14.33 -1.12
N SER A 91 -0.85 -14.45 -0.10
CA SER A 91 0.37 -15.28 -0.11
C SER A 91 0.25 -16.58 0.70
N VAL A 92 -0.66 -16.63 1.68
CA VAL A 92 -0.75 -17.71 2.68
C VAL A 92 -2.19 -18.19 2.81
N SER A 93 -2.44 -19.46 2.48
CA SER A 93 -3.79 -20.06 2.57
C SER A 93 -4.13 -20.64 3.96
N ASP A 94 -3.12 -20.98 4.77
CA ASP A 94 -3.32 -21.52 6.11
C ASP A 94 -3.80 -20.42 7.07
N ALA A 95 -5.04 -20.55 7.54
CA ALA A 95 -5.69 -19.56 8.39
C ALA A 95 -4.98 -19.32 9.74
N SER A 96 -4.34 -20.35 10.30
CA SER A 96 -3.59 -20.21 11.55
C SER A 96 -2.33 -19.36 11.32
N LYS A 97 -1.61 -19.65 10.24
CA LYS A 97 -0.42 -18.88 9.83
C LYS A 97 -0.77 -17.44 9.44
N VAL A 98 -1.90 -17.23 8.76
CA VAL A 98 -2.39 -15.87 8.44
C VAL A 98 -2.50 -15.03 9.71
N ASN A 99 -3.21 -15.53 10.72
CA ASN A 99 -3.41 -14.77 11.97
C ASN A 99 -2.09 -14.51 12.71
N GLN A 100 -1.19 -15.49 12.72
CA GLN A 100 0.13 -15.32 13.31
C GLN A 100 0.94 -14.22 12.62
N ILE A 101 0.99 -14.22 11.29
CA ILE A 101 1.75 -13.24 10.51
C ILE A 101 1.12 -11.84 10.61
N VAL A 102 -0.21 -11.75 10.56
CA VAL A 102 -0.92 -10.47 10.74
C VAL A 102 -0.57 -9.84 12.09
N SER A 103 -0.59 -10.63 13.16
CA SER A 103 -0.20 -10.17 14.50
C SER A 103 1.28 -9.73 14.54
N ALA A 104 2.18 -10.54 13.97
CA ALA A 104 3.61 -10.29 13.98
C ALA A 104 4.03 -9.06 13.14
N CYS A 105 3.37 -8.81 12.01
CA CYS A 105 3.71 -7.71 11.11
C CYS A 105 2.97 -6.41 11.41
N SER A 106 2.03 -6.41 12.36
CA SER A 106 1.26 -5.22 12.74
C SER A 106 1.87 -4.47 13.92
N VAL A 107 3.16 -4.15 13.85
CA VAL A 107 3.89 -3.48 14.94
C VAL A 107 4.16 -2.02 14.61
N SER A 108 3.44 -1.12 15.27
CA SER A 108 3.68 0.32 15.18
C SER A 108 5.07 0.69 15.71
N LYS A 109 5.73 1.62 15.05
CA LYS A 109 6.97 2.27 15.48
C LYS A 109 6.72 3.76 15.72
N GLY A 110 7.72 4.46 16.26
CA GLY A 110 7.59 5.86 16.67
C GLY A 110 7.17 6.84 15.57
N THR A 111 7.38 6.49 14.29
CA THR A 111 6.92 7.29 13.14
C THR A 111 6.22 6.42 12.09
N LYS A 112 5.45 7.06 11.21
CA LYS A 112 4.75 6.38 10.11
C LYS A 112 5.70 5.72 9.12
N GLU A 113 6.83 6.37 8.84
CA GLU A 113 7.91 5.88 7.98
C GLU A 113 8.61 4.67 8.60
N ALA A 114 8.95 4.75 9.89
CA ALA A 114 9.58 3.63 10.60
C ALA A 114 8.64 2.43 10.71
N THR A 115 7.34 2.68 10.89
CA THR A 115 6.31 1.64 10.87
C THR A 115 6.23 0.99 9.50
N ALA A 116 6.28 1.78 8.42
CA ALA A 116 6.24 1.25 7.07
C ALA A 116 7.42 0.32 6.76
N LEU A 117 8.64 0.74 7.14
CA LEU A 117 9.85 -0.07 6.97
C LEU A 117 9.79 -1.37 7.76
N GLU A 118 9.25 -1.35 8.98
CA GLU A 118 9.08 -2.58 9.76
C GLU A 118 8.08 -3.54 9.09
N ILE A 119 6.96 -3.03 8.58
CA ILE A 119 5.97 -3.87 7.87
C ILE A 119 6.62 -4.53 6.65
N PHE A 120 7.32 -3.77 5.81
CA PHE A 120 8.03 -4.31 4.64
C PHE A 120 9.07 -5.36 5.03
N LYS A 121 9.84 -5.11 6.08
CA LYS A 121 10.81 -6.07 6.60
C LYS A 121 10.11 -7.35 7.06
N CYS A 122 9.02 -7.24 7.81
CA CYS A 122 8.27 -8.39 8.30
C CYS A 122 7.65 -9.20 7.14
N PHE A 123 7.11 -8.52 6.12
CA PHE A 123 6.60 -9.15 4.91
C PHE A 123 7.71 -9.88 4.15
N GLY A 124 8.89 -9.28 4.01
CA GLY A 124 10.06 -9.95 3.41
C GLY A 124 10.47 -11.22 4.17
N GLN A 125 10.52 -11.16 5.51
CA GLN A 125 10.83 -12.32 6.37
C GLN A 125 9.81 -13.46 6.24
N ASN A 126 8.54 -13.11 6.05
CA ASN A 126 7.44 -14.08 5.92
C ASN A 126 7.08 -14.39 4.45
N LYS A 127 7.84 -13.88 3.48
CA LYS A 127 7.59 -14.03 2.04
C LYS A 127 6.17 -13.63 1.61
N ILE A 128 5.66 -12.55 2.19
CA ILE A 128 4.37 -11.98 1.82
C ILE A 128 4.57 -11.09 0.60
N ASP A 129 3.93 -11.44 -0.50
CA ASP A 129 3.99 -10.76 -1.77
C ASP A 129 2.77 -9.83 -1.96
N ILE A 130 3.06 -8.52 -2.02
CA ILE A 130 2.15 -7.44 -2.39
C ILE A 130 2.47 -6.90 -3.80
N GLY A 131 3.20 -7.69 -4.60
CA GLY A 131 3.65 -7.39 -5.95
C GLY A 131 5.08 -6.83 -6.04
N GLN A 132 5.85 -6.91 -4.95
CA GLN A 132 7.22 -6.37 -4.91
C GLN A 132 8.28 -7.26 -5.58
N PHE A 133 7.91 -8.49 -5.94
CA PHE A 133 8.79 -9.48 -6.57
C PHE A 133 8.50 -9.63 -8.07
#